data_AF-A0A2U3LQB3-F1
#
_entry.id   AF-A0A2U3LQB3-F1
#
_cell.length_a   1.000
_cell.length_b   1.000
_cell.length_c   1.000
_cell.angle_alpha   90.00
_cell.angle_beta   90.00
_cell.angle_gamma   90.00
#
_symmetry.space_group_name_H-M   'P 1'
#
loop_
_entity.id
_entity.type
_entity.pdbx_description
1 polymer ?
#
loop_
_entity_poly.entity_id
_entity_poly.type
_entity_poly.pdbx_seq_one_letter_code
_entity_poly.pdbx_strand_id
1 'polypeptide(L)'
;MPTTLGGVQVLFDGVAAALLYVTPSQLSAVVPQGVSRRPATTLEVTNGAGKSDPMVLPVAASAPGIFTMDGTTQAIAVNEDGSMNSAANPAATGSAIMVFVSGAGRTEPPEMDGLIVADEQIRPRLPVRATIGEAAAEVLSAASASGTASDVIRVQVRIPKGVAPSAAAPVRIVVGGSGSQAGVTIAIR
;
A
#
# COMPACT_ATOMS: atom_id res chain seq x y z
N MET A 1 -6.54 4.16 -22.78
CA MET A 1 -5.63 3.03 -23.04
C MET A 1 -6.38 1.96 -23.82
N PRO A 2 -5.76 1.24 -24.78
CA PRO A 2 -6.44 0.23 -25.58
C PRO A 2 -6.80 -0.99 -24.74
N THR A 3 -7.97 -1.59 -24.99
CA THR A 3 -8.41 -2.85 -24.37
C THR A 3 -8.09 -4.08 -25.23
N THR A 4 -7.43 -3.87 -26.38
CA THR A 4 -6.90 -4.90 -27.26
C THR A 4 -5.54 -4.46 -27.78
N LEU A 5 -4.52 -5.31 -27.64
CA LEU A 5 -3.15 -5.02 -28.09
C LEU A 5 -2.53 -6.29 -28.66
N GLY A 6 -2.02 -6.23 -29.90
CA GLY A 6 -1.48 -7.41 -30.58
C GLY A 6 -2.48 -8.56 -30.76
N GLY A 7 -3.79 -8.25 -30.84
CA GLY A 7 -4.86 -9.24 -30.90
C GLY A 7 -5.16 -9.94 -29.56
N VAL A 8 -4.58 -9.47 -28.45
CA VAL A 8 -4.82 -9.98 -27.10
C VAL A 8 -5.79 -9.09 -26.35
N GLN A 9 -6.72 -9.67 -25.59
CA GLN A 9 -7.48 -8.99 -24.54
C GLN A 9 -7.30 -9.71 -23.21
N VAL A 10 -7.38 -8.94 -22.12
CA VAL A 10 -7.41 -9.45 -20.75
C VAL A 10 -8.76 -9.09 -20.17
N LEU A 11 -9.46 -10.08 -19.63
CA LEU A 11 -10.83 -9.97 -19.14
C LEU A 11 -10.82 -10.22 -17.64
N PHE A 12 -11.51 -9.36 -16.89
CA PHE A 12 -11.82 -9.54 -15.48
C PHE A 12 -13.34 -9.65 -15.35
N ASP A 13 -13.83 -10.84 -15.00
CA ASP A 13 -15.26 -11.16 -14.98
C ASP A 13 -15.99 -10.80 -16.29
N GLY A 14 -15.32 -11.03 -17.42
CA GLY A 14 -15.81 -10.67 -18.75
C GLY A 14 -15.65 -9.20 -19.14
N VAL A 15 -15.11 -8.34 -18.27
CA VAL A 15 -14.85 -6.93 -18.57
C VAL A 15 -13.41 -6.75 -19.04
N ALA A 16 -13.22 -6.13 -20.21
CA ALA A 16 -11.89 -5.93 -20.77
C ALA A 16 -11.07 -4.90 -19.97
N ALA A 17 -9.83 -5.26 -19.63
CA ALA A 17 -8.85 -4.40 -18.98
C ALA A 17 -8.08 -3.53 -20.00
N ALA A 18 -7.61 -2.37 -19.54
CA ALA A 18 -6.68 -1.55 -20.32
C ALA A 18 -5.30 -2.22 -20.35
N LEU A 19 -4.69 -2.33 -21.52
CA LEU A 19 -3.37 -2.96 -21.70
C LEU A 19 -2.26 -1.91 -21.77
N LEU A 20 -1.18 -2.15 -21.03
CA LEU A 20 0.05 -1.34 -21.01
C LEU A 20 1.08 -1.88 -22.01
N TYR A 21 1.29 -3.19 -22.02
CA TYR A 21 2.13 -3.87 -23.02
C TYR A 21 1.80 -5.37 -23.09
N VAL A 22 2.18 -6.00 -24.21
CA VAL A 22 2.01 -7.43 -24.46
C VAL A 22 3.25 -7.95 -25.18
N THR A 23 3.81 -9.06 -24.71
CA THR A 23 4.81 -9.92 -25.36
C THR A 23 4.28 -11.36 -25.38
N PRO A 24 4.92 -12.30 -26.11
CA PRO A 24 4.47 -13.70 -26.14
C PRO A 24 4.44 -14.39 -24.76
N SER A 25 5.23 -13.94 -23.79
CA SER A 25 5.34 -14.57 -22.46
C SER A 25 4.99 -13.64 -21.28
N GLN A 26 4.65 -12.38 -21.54
CA GLN A 26 4.34 -11.41 -20.50
C GLN A 26 3.34 -10.37 -21.00
N LEU A 27 2.42 -9.94 -20.15
CA LEU A 27 1.58 -8.78 -20.41
C LEU A 27 1.43 -7.94 -19.14
N SER A 28 1.06 -6.68 -19.32
CA SER A 28 0.65 -5.80 -18.22
C SER A 28 -0.68 -5.16 -18.55
N ALA A 29 -1.61 -5.24 -17.59
CA ALA A 29 -2.97 -4.76 -17.72
C ALA A 29 -3.40 -4.02 -16.44
N VAL A 30 -4.20 -2.97 -16.61
CA VAL A 30 -4.81 -2.22 -15.52
C VAL A 30 -6.17 -2.84 -15.19
N VAL A 31 -6.33 -3.31 -13.95
CA VAL A 31 -7.56 -3.95 -13.47
C VAL A 31 -8.73 -2.97 -13.57
N PRO A 32 -9.88 -3.34 -14.18
CA PRO A 32 -11.05 -2.47 -14.22
C PRO A 32 -11.56 -2.11 -12.83
N GLN A 33 -11.91 -0.84 -12.59
CA GLN A 33 -12.33 -0.38 -11.25
C GLN A 33 -13.51 -1.16 -10.66
N GLY A 34 -14.40 -1.73 -11.49
CA GLY A 34 -15.54 -2.54 -11.04
C GLY A 34 -15.17 -3.81 -10.26
N VAL A 35 -13.96 -4.34 -10.46
CA VAL A 35 -13.43 -5.55 -9.79
C VAL A 35 -13.29 -5.34 -8.28
N SER A 36 -12.96 -4.11 -7.85
CA SER A 36 -12.75 -3.75 -6.44
C SER A 36 -13.96 -3.98 -5.50
N ARG A 37 -15.14 -4.27 -6.05
CA ARG A 37 -16.40 -4.49 -5.32
C ARG A 37 -16.70 -5.96 -5.04
N ARG A 38 -15.85 -6.88 -5.49
CA ARG A 38 -16.03 -8.34 -5.34
C ARG A 38 -14.89 -8.92 -4.51
N PRO A 39 -15.11 -10.04 -3.79
CA PRO A 39 -14.04 -10.69 -3.02
C PRO A 39 -13.04 -11.47 -3.90
N ALA A 40 -13.43 -11.77 -5.13
CA ALA A 40 -12.62 -12.44 -6.13
C ALA A 40 -13.02 -11.98 -7.54
N THR A 41 -12.15 -12.18 -8.50
CA THR A 41 -12.39 -11.91 -9.92
C THR A 41 -11.85 -13.06 -10.76
N THR A 42 -12.52 -13.34 -11.86
CA THR A 42 -12.09 -14.35 -12.82
C THR A 42 -11.29 -13.67 -13.92
N LEU A 43 -10.00 -13.96 -13.98
CA LEU A 43 -9.10 -13.52 -15.04
C LEU A 43 -9.13 -14.50 -16.21
N GLU A 44 -9.31 -13.98 -17.40
CA GLU A 44 -9.20 -14.74 -18.65
C GLU A 44 -8.42 -13.94 -19.68
N VAL A 45 -7.62 -14.60 -20.50
CA VAL A 45 -6.90 -13.97 -21.62
C VAL A 45 -7.44 -14.54 -22.92
N THR A 46 -7.79 -13.66 -23.86
CA THR A 46 -8.20 -14.05 -25.21
C THR A 46 -7.18 -13.59 -26.23
N ASN A 47 -6.92 -14.42 -27.23
CA ASN A 47 -6.12 -14.06 -28.40
C ASN A 47 -6.65 -14.80 -29.65
N GLY A 48 -5.93 -14.71 -30.78
CA GLY A 48 -6.30 -15.39 -32.02
C GLY A 48 -6.33 -16.92 -31.96
N ALA A 49 -5.76 -17.55 -30.94
CA ALA A 49 -5.80 -18.99 -30.72
C ALA A 49 -6.98 -19.44 -29.84
N GLY A 50 -7.68 -18.51 -29.19
CA GLY A 50 -8.83 -18.78 -28.35
C GLY A 50 -8.74 -18.10 -26.99
N LYS A 51 -9.49 -18.65 -26.02
CA LYS A 51 -9.59 -18.15 -24.65
C LYS A 51 -8.82 -19.10 -23.72
N SER A 52 -8.08 -18.54 -22.77
CA SER A 52 -7.42 -19.31 -21.72
C SER A 52 -8.44 -19.95 -20.78
N ASP A 53 -8.00 -20.91 -19.98
CA ASP A 53 -8.75 -21.33 -18.81
C ASP A 53 -8.94 -20.14 -17.84
N PRO A 54 -10.08 -20.07 -17.13
CA PRO A 54 -10.32 -19.04 -16.14
C PRO A 54 -9.43 -19.22 -14.92
N MET A 55 -8.76 -18.13 -14.51
CA MET A 55 -7.99 -18.08 -13.27
C MET A 55 -8.72 -17.21 -12.25
N VAL A 56 -9.09 -17.80 -11.11
CA VAL A 56 -9.73 -17.05 -10.02
C VAL A 56 -8.66 -16.36 -9.18
N LEU A 57 -8.75 -15.03 -9.09
CA LEU A 57 -7.86 -14.20 -8.30
C LEU A 57 -8.61 -13.60 -7.10
N PRO A 58 -8.04 -13.66 -5.88
CA PRO A 58 -8.61 -12.93 -4.76
C PRO A 58 -8.44 -11.42 -5.00
N VAL A 59 -9.49 -10.65 -4.73
CA VAL A 59 -9.42 -9.18 -4.73
C VAL A 59 -9.23 -8.75 -3.29
N ALA A 60 -8.02 -8.28 -2.98
CA ALA A 60 -7.73 -7.79 -1.64
C ALA A 60 -8.39 -6.41 -1.45
N ALA A 61 -9.08 -6.21 -0.32
CA ALA A 61 -9.70 -4.92 0.00
C ALA A 61 -8.65 -3.81 0.26
N SER A 62 -7.41 -4.21 0.53
CA SER A 62 -6.21 -3.40 0.73
C SER A 62 -4.97 -4.26 0.48
N ALA A 63 -3.86 -3.64 0.13
CA ALA A 63 -2.55 -4.28 0.02
C ALA A 63 -1.48 -3.27 0.47
N PRO A 64 -1.39 -2.97 1.77
CA PRO A 64 -0.57 -1.88 2.24
C PRO A 64 0.92 -2.14 1.98
N GLY A 65 1.68 -1.12 1.62
CA GLY A 65 3.14 -1.18 1.48
C GLY A 65 3.79 0.00 2.16
N ILE A 66 4.79 -0.23 3.02
CA ILE A 66 5.56 0.85 3.64
C ILE A 66 6.63 1.32 2.66
N PHE A 67 6.80 2.63 2.46
CA PHE A 67 7.92 3.16 1.68
C PHE A 67 9.23 2.98 2.45
N THR A 68 10.28 2.51 1.77
CA THR A 68 11.61 2.28 2.33
C THR A 68 12.68 3.10 1.63
N MET A 69 13.80 3.37 2.31
CA MET A 69 14.98 3.92 1.65
C MET A 69 15.51 2.90 0.63
N ASP A 70 15.89 3.38 -0.56
CA ASP A 70 16.29 2.55 -1.70
C ASP A 70 17.29 1.45 -1.32
N GLY A 71 16.94 0.21 -1.66
CA GLY A 71 17.79 -0.97 -1.42
C GLY A 71 17.90 -1.41 0.04
N THR A 72 17.12 -0.82 0.96
CA THR A 72 17.18 -1.15 2.40
C THR A 72 15.81 -1.56 2.95
N THR A 73 15.80 -2.08 4.18
CA THR A 73 14.58 -2.33 4.96
C THR A 73 14.14 -1.12 5.80
N GLN A 74 14.92 -0.05 5.85
CA GLN A 74 14.62 1.11 6.69
C GLN A 74 13.42 1.86 6.11
N ALA A 75 12.35 2.00 6.91
CA ALA A 75 11.20 2.79 6.53
C ALA A 75 11.59 4.26 6.30
N ILE A 76 10.98 4.88 5.29
CA ILE A 76 10.89 6.33 5.25
C ILE A 76 9.94 6.70 6.39
N ALA A 77 10.51 7.30 7.43
CA ALA A 77 9.76 7.66 8.63
C ALA A 77 10.33 8.94 9.26
N VAL A 78 9.45 9.69 9.91
CA VAL A 78 9.77 10.97 10.57
C VAL A 78 9.45 10.85 12.06
N ASN A 79 10.43 11.18 12.89
CA ASN A 79 10.31 11.19 14.34
C ASN A 79 9.39 12.34 14.81
N GLU A 80 8.96 12.31 16.07
CA GLU A 80 8.11 13.36 16.66
C GLU A 80 8.73 14.77 16.61
N ASP A 81 10.07 14.86 16.64
CA ASP A 81 10.82 16.11 16.52
C ASP A 81 11.01 16.61 15.07
N GLY A 82 10.47 15.89 14.09
CA GLY A 82 10.57 16.22 12.66
C GLY A 82 11.85 15.70 11.99
N SER A 83 12.77 15.06 12.71
CA SER A 83 13.96 14.44 12.11
C SER A 83 13.61 13.15 11.36
N MET A 84 14.39 12.84 10.32
CA MET A 84 14.27 11.54 9.63
C MET A 84 14.75 10.41 10.54
N ASN A 85 13.92 9.39 10.71
CA ASN A 85 14.25 8.22 11.50
C ASN A 85 15.40 7.44 10.85
N SER A 86 16.41 7.13 11.65
CA SER A 86 17.57 6.33 11.26
C SER A 86 18.30 5.83 12.50
N ALA A 87 19.26 4.91 12.35
CA ALA A 87 20.10 4.49 13.47
C ALA A 87 20.84 5.65 14.17
N ALA A 88 21.13 6.74 13.44
CA ALA A 88 21.74 7.95 13.99
C ALA A 88 20.71 8.88 14.67
N ASN A 89 19.45 8.84 14.24
CA ASN A 89 18.34 9.62 14.78
C ASN A 89 17.17 8.69 15.20
N PRO A 90 17.35 7.87 16.25
CA PRO A 90 16.31 6.95 16.70
C PRO A 90 15.18 7.69 17.44
N ALA A 91 13.95 7.23 17.24
CA ALA A 91 12.77 7.73 17.94
C ALA A 91 12.73 7.22 19.39
N ALA A 92 12.26 8.03 20.33
CA ALA A 92 12.16 7.60 21.72
C ALA A 92 10.94 6.69 21.95
N THR A 93 11.07 5.70 22.82
CA THR A 93 9.89 4.97 23.31
C THR A 93 8.82 5.93 23.86
N GLY A 94 7.55 5.70 23.51
CA GLY A 94 6.43 6.58 23.87
C GLY A 94 6.20 7.79 22.96
N SER A 95 7.17 8.20 22.14
CA SER A 95 6.99 9.27 21.16
C SER A 95 6.17 8.81 19.96
N ALA A 96 5.62 9.76 19.21
CA ALA A 96 5.07 9.47 17.90
C ALA A 96 6.20 9.23 16.86
N ILE A 97 5.89 8.43 15.85
CA ILE A 97 6.66 8.30 14.61
C ILE A 97 5.67 8.21 13.44
N MET A 98 5.99 8.89 12.35
CA MET A 98 5.17 8.93 11.14
C MET A 98 5.81 8.06 10.06
N VAL A 99 5.06 7.09 9.54
CA VAL A 99 5.49 6.17 8.48
C VAL A 99 4.66 6.42 7.22
N PHE A 100 5.26 6.37 6.04
CA PHE A 100 4.55 6.53 4.77
C PHE A 100 4.16 5.17 4.19
N VAL A 101 2.90 5.06 3.75
CA VAL A 101 2.29 3.81 3.30
C VAL A 101 1.47 4.05 2.02
N SER A 102 1.44 3.11 1.10
CA SER A 102 0.49 3.09 -0.03
C SER A 102 -0.39 1.83 0.03
N GLY A 103 -1.37 1.71 -0.88
CA GLY A 103 -2.19 0.49 -0.98
C GLY A 103 -3.18 0.30 0.17
N ALA A 104 -3.63 1.40 0.79
CA ALA A 104 -4.59 1.37 1.90
C ALA A 104 -6.02 0.95 1.48
N GLY A 105 -6.25 0.71 0.19
CA GLY A 105 -7.55 0.37 -0.35
C GLY A 105 -8.41 1.62 -0.54
N ARG A 106 -9.74 1.46 -0.47
CA ARG A 106 -10.67 2.56 -0.69
C ARG A 106 -10.58 3.61 0.42
N THR A 107 -10.66 4.88 0.03
CA THR A 107 -10.54 6.01 0.93
C THR A 107 -11.75 6.94 0.88
N GLU A 108 -11.80 7.90 1.81
CA GLU A 108 -12.81 8.95 1.92
C GLU A 108 -12.11 10.32 2.11
N PRO A 109 -12.39 11.33 1.26
CA PRO A 109 -13.16 11.22 0.01
C PRO A 109 -12.51 10.23 -0.98
N PRO A 110 -13.25 9.67 -1.95
CA PRO A 110 -12.69 8.71 -2.90
C PRO A 110 -11.52 9.31 -3.68
N GLU A 111 -10.37 8.63 -3.66
CA GLU A 111 -9.22 9.00 -4.49
C GLU A 111 -9.56 8.91 -5.98
N MET A 112 -9.08 9.90 -6.75
CA MET A 112 -8.88 9.75 -8.18
C MET A 112 -7.39 9.54 -8.43
N ASP A 113 -7.04 8.44 -9.09
CA ASP A 113 -5.66 8.06 -9.37
C ASP A 113 -4.85 9.21 -9.99
N GLY A 114 -3.64 9.43 -9.49
CA GLY A 114 -2.68 10.40 -10.06
C GLY A 114 -2.90 11.86 -9.67
N LEU A 115 -3.84 12.17 -8.77
CA LEU A 115 -4.00 13.53 -8.24
C LEU A 115 -3.06 13.81 -7.07
N ILE A 116 -2.58 15.05 -6.99
CA ILE A 116 -1.93 15.62 -5.80
C ILE A 116 -3.02 16.07 -4.85
N VAL A 117 -2.92 15.72 -3.57
CA VAL A 117 -3.87 16.16 -2.54
C VAL A 117 -3.69 17.67 -2.33
N ALA A 118 -4.75 18.44 -2.62
CA ALA A 118 -4.76 19.89 -2.45
C ALA A 118 -5.02 20.27 -0.98
N ASP A 119 -6.25 20.08 -0.50
CA ASP A 119 -6.68 20.54 0.84
C ASP A 119 -7.40 19.48 1.69
N GLU A 120 -8.02 18.46 1.09
CA GLU A 120 -8.84 17.51 1.83
C GLU A 120 -8.05 16.28 2.27
N GLN A 121 -8.04 16.01 3.57
CA GLN A 121 -7.30 14.91 4.16
C GLN A 121 -7.98 13.57 3.84
N ILE A 122 -7.42 12.82 2.90
CA ILE A 122 -7.95 11.52 2.47
C ILE A 122 -7.61 10.44 3.48
N ARG A 123 -8.60 9.62 3.87
CA ARG A 123 -8.44 8.59 4.91
C ARG A 123 -8.84 7.20 4.41
N PRO A 124 -8.12 6.14 4.79
CA PRO A 124 -8.57 4.76 4.57
C PRO A 124 -9.94 4.50 5.21
N ARG A 125 -10.85 3.86 4.47
CA ARG A 125 -12.15 3.41 5.01
C ARG A 125 -12.03 2.16 5.87
N LEU A 126 -10.97 1.39 5.68
CA LEU A 126 -10.66 0.19 6.45
C LEU A 126 -9.89 0.56 7.72
N PRO A 127 -10.06 -0.19 8.82
CA PRO A 127 -9.34 0.08 10.07
C PRO A 127 -7.84 -0.07 9.87
N VAL A 128 -7.06 0.85 10.43
CA VAL A 128 -5.59 0.80 10.42
C VAL A 128 -5.08 0.34 11.78
N ARG A 129 -4.15 -0.61 11.79
CA ARG A 129 -3.45 -1.11 12.98
C ARG A 129 -1.95 -1.13 12.72
N ALA A 130 -1.15 -1.08 13.78
CA ALA A 130 0.29 -1.10 13.67
C ALA A 130 0.92 -1.99 14.74
N THR A 131 2.07 -2.56 14.41
CA THR A 131 2.97 -3.21 15.37
C THR A 131 4.37 -2.65 15.22
N ILE A 132 5.08 -2.51 16.34
CA ILE A 132 6.48 -2.09 16.41
C ILE A 132 7.19 -3.09 17.33
N GLY A 133 8.23 -3.75 16.83
CA GLY A 133 8.70 -4.98 17.43
C GLY A 133 7.59 -6.04 17.38
N GLU A 134 7.41 -6.73 18.49
CA GLU A 134 6.30 -7.67 18.72
C GLU A 134 5.09 -7.01 19.39
N ALA A 135 5.14 -5.70 19.67
CA ALA A 135 4.12 -4.99 20.43
C ALA A 135 3.11 -4.26 19.53
N ALA A 136 1.84 -4.30 19.91
CA ALA A 136 0.81 -3.47 19.29
C ALA A 136 1.11 -1.99 19.55
N ALA A 137 1.11 -1.19 18.49
CA ALA A 137 1.32 0.24 18.53
C ALA A 137 -0.01 0.99 18.33
N GLU A 138 -0.22 2.03 19.12
CA GLU A 138 -1.38 2.91 18.98
C GLU A 138 -1.27 3.70 17.67
N VAL A 139 -2.29 3.63 16.81
CA VAL A 139 -2.39 4.45 15.60
C VAL A 139 -3.04 5.78 16.00
N LEU A 140 -2.25 6.87 15.95
CA LEU A 140 -2.70 8.22 16.30
C LEU A 140 -3.44 8.87 15.12
N SER A 141 -2.97 8.63 13.91
CA SER A 141 -3.65 9.09 12.69
C SER A 141 -3.24 8.25 11.48
N ALA A 142 -4.13 8.17 10.48
CA ALA A 142 -3.85 7.61 9.17
C ALA A 142 -4.55 8.46 8.11
N ALA A 143 -3.77 9.18 7.31
CA ALA A 143 -4.29 10.03 6.26
C ALA A 143 -3.22 10.54 5.30
N SER A 144 -3.61 10.97 4.11
CA SER A 144 -2.72 11.63 3.16
C SER A 144 -2.29 13.03 3.63
N ALA A 145 -1.34 13.62 2.89
CA ALA A 145 -0.83 14.98 3.13
C ALA A 145 -1.10 15.88 1.93
N SER A 146 -1.43 17.14 2.19
CA SER A 146 -1.34 18.17 1.16
C SER A 146 0.04 18.15 0.50
N GLY A 147 0.07 18.20 -0.83
CA GLY A 147 1.30 18.15 -1.63
C GLY A 147 1.91 16.75 -1.84
N THR A 148 1.27 15.69 -1.34
CA THR A 148 1.64 14.30 -1.66
C THR A 148 0.70 13.71 -2.71
N ALA A 149 1.16 12.66 -3.40
CA ALA A 149 0.29 11.86 -4.23
C ALA A 149 -0.83 11.26 -3.35
N SER A 150 -2.04 11.22 -3.90
CA SER A 150 -3.25 10.81 -3.19
C SER A 150 -3.20 9.38 -2.65
N ASP A 151 -2.37 8.51 -3.23
CA ASP A 151 -2.14 7.13 -2.82
C ASP A 151 -1.16 6.98 -1.64
N VAL A 152 -0.54 8.07 -1.17
CA VAL A 152 0.37 8.08 -0.03
C VAL A 152 -0.37 8.48 1.25
N ILE A 153 -0.45 7.52 2.17
CA ILE A 153 -1.00 7.68 3.51
C ILE A 153 0.14 7.83 4.52
N ARG A 154 0.11 8.90 5.30
CA ARG A 154 0.93 9.07 6.50
C ARG A 154 0.23 8.37 7.66
N VAL A 155 0.89 7.38 8.25
CA VAL A 155 0.41 6.65 9.42
C VAL A 155 1.27 7.06 10.60
N GLN A 156 0.69 7.84 11.50
CA GLN A 156 1.35 8.23 12.74
C GLN A 156 1.02 7.21 13.82
N VAL A 157 2.06 6.65 14.42
CA VAL A 157 1.96 5.60 15.44
C VAL A 157 2.75 6.00 16.67
N ARG A 158 2.24 5.65 17.85
CA ARG A 158 2.97 5.81 19.10
C ARG A 158 3.84 4.59 19.33
N ILE A 159 5.13 4.80 19.55
CA ILE A 159 6.06 3.73 19.92
C ILE A 159 5.67 3.22 21.31
N PRO A 160 5.38 1.92 21.50
CA PRO A 160 4.98 1.41 22.81
C PRO A 160 6.14 1.55 23.81
N LYS A 161 5.83 2.01 25.03
CA LYS A 161 6.84 2.27 26.08
C LYS A 161 7.65 1.04 26.50
N GLY A 162 7.14 -0.16 26.26
CA GLY A 162 7.79 -1.43 26.62
C GLY A 162 8.66 -2.05 25.52
N VAL A 163 8.76 -1.41 24.35
CA VAL A 163 9.63 -1.91 23.27
C VAL A 163 11.09 -1.62 23.61
N ALA A 164 11.95 -2.63 23.47
CA ALA A 164 13.38 -2.46 23.69
C ALA A 164 14.01 -1.52 22.62
N PRO A 165 14.98 -0.68 22.99
CA PRO A 165 15.79 0.07 22.04
C PRO A 165 16.37 -0.86 20.96
N SER A 166 16.33 -0.40 19.70
CA SER A 166 16.85 -1.16 18.57
C SER A 166 17.13 -0.23 17.40
N ALA A 167 18.28 -0.37 16.77
CA ALA A 167 18.60 0.35 15.54
C ALA A 167 17.75 -0.11 14.33
N ALA A 168 17.07 -1.25 14.45
CA ALA A 168 16.29 -1.88 13.38
C ALA A 168 15.09 -2.67 13.95
N ALA A 169 14.21 -2.00 14.70
CA ALA A 169 12.98 -2.60 15.19
C ALA A 169 12.00 -2.84 14.03
N PRO A 170 11.41 -4.03 13.88
CA PRO A 170 10.45 -4.28 12.81
C PRO A 170 9.20 -3.41 13.00
N VAL A 171 8.68 -2.86 11.90
CA VAL A 171 7.41 -2.12 11.87
C VAL A 171 6.49 -2.76 10.85
N ARG A 172 5.22 -2.91 11.20
CA ARG A 172 4.20 -3.43 10.29
C ARG A 172 2.92 -2.62 10.40
N ILE A 173 2.36 -2.26 9.25
CA ILE A 173 1.06 -1.60 9.16
C ILE A 173 0.05 -2.59 8.57
N VAL A 174 -1.11 -2.69 9.20
CA VAL A 174 -2.24 -3.51 8.75
C VAL A 174 -3.39 -2.59 8.43
N VAL A 175 -3.95 -2.72 7.23
CA VAL A 175 -5.14 -1.99 6.80
C VAL A 175 -6.22 -3.01 6.50
N GLY A 176 -7.33 -2.99 7.25
CA GLY A 176 -8.31 -4.06 7.21
C GLY A 176 -7.71 -5.39 7.66
N GLY A 177 -7.66 -6.38 6.76
CA GLY A 177 -7.07 -7.70 7.00
C GLY A 177 -5.67 -7.89 6.40
N SER A 178 -5.20 -6.97 5.57
CA SER A 178 -3.93 -7.09 4.84
C SER A 178 -2.85 -6.31 5.56
N GLY A 179 -1.65 -6.89 5.71
CA GLY A 179 -0.51 -6.20 6.31
C GLY A 179 0.62 -5.96 5.33
N SER A 180 1.44 -4.97 5.67
CA SER A 180 2.58 -4.54 4.87
C SER A 180 3.65 -5.63 4.76
N GLN A 181 4.58 -5.40 3.82
CA GLN A 181 5.71 -6.29 3.60
C GLN A 181 6.50 -6.50 4.90
N ALA A 182 6.96 -7.74 5.11
CA ALA A 182 7.72 -8.11 6.29
C ALA A 182 9.15 -7.55 6.23
N GLY A 183 9.78 -7.42 7.40
CA GLY A 183 11.19 -7.04 7.52
C GLY A 183 11.48 -5.54 7.42
N VAL A 184 10.47 -4.69 7.25
CA VAL A 184 10.65 -3.23 7.31
C VAL A 184 10.98 -2.80 8.73
N THR A 185 11.91 -1.88 8.90
CA THR A 185 12.45 -1.48 10.20
C THR A 185 12.42 0.03 10.45
N ILE A 186 12.39 0.41 11.74
CA ILE A 186 12.63 1.75 12.26
C ILE A 186 13.65 1.70 13.40
N ALA A 187 14.31 2.81 13.70
CA ALA A 187 15.25 2.93 14.81
C ALA A 187 14.57 3.54 16.06
N ILE A 188 14.78 2.90 17.21
CA ILE A 188 14.15 3.22 18.50
C ILE A 188 15.22 3.30 19.60
N ARG A 189 15.05 4.25 20.52
CA ARG A 189 15.89 4.43 21.72
C ARG A 189 15.08 4.52 23.02
#